data_AF-A0A0Q0U480-F1
#
_entry.id   AF-A0A0Q0U480-F1
#
_cell.length_a   1.000
_cell.length_b   1.000
_cell.length_c   1.000
_cell.angle_alpha   90.00
_cell.angle_beta   90.00
_cell.angle_gamma   90.00
#
_symmetry.space_group_name_H-M   'P 1'
#
loop_
_entity.id
_entity.type
_entity.pdbx_description
1 polymer ?
#
loop_
_entity_poly.entity_id
_entity_poly.type
_entity_poly.pdbx_seq_one_letter_code
_entity_poly.pdbx_strand_id
1 'polypeptide(L)'
;MEAFVEPETFVNEMSAVVVDESGDFIRRRIGGPKGIDALAKLLDCPVYDVEETGYPQRMRERIERDRLLRKREEQRQRRAQLERDEENRQENREN
;
A
#
# COMPACT_ATOMS: atom_id res chain seq x y z
N MET A 1 -8.51 6.24 14.94
CA MET A 1 -7.88 5.16 14.14
C MET A 1 -8.77 3.93 14.17
N GLU A 2 -8.63 3.02 13.21
CA GLU A 2 -9.41 1.76 13.14
C GLU A 2 -8.47 0.61 12.76
N ALA A 3 -8.77 -0.61 13.23
CA ALA A 3 -8.02 -1.82 12.88
C ALA A 3 -8.89 -2.80 12.08
N PHE A 4 -8.28 -3.46 11.10
CA PHE A 4 -8.91 -4.41 10.20
C PHE A 4 -8.11 -5.72 10.22
N VAL A 5 -8.74 -6.82 10.59
CA VAL A 5 -8.12 -8.14 10.58
C VAL A 5 -8.25 -8.74 9.19
N GLU A 6 -7.11 -9.13 8.62
CA GLU A 6 -7.02 -9.95 7.41
C GLU A 6 -6.90 -11.42 7.82
N PRO A 7 -7.76 -12.31 7.33
CA PRO A 7 -7.63 -13.73 7.60
C PRO A 7 -6.36 -14.31 6.98
N GLU A 8 -5.97 -15.48 7.48
CA GLU A 8 -4.89 -16.25 6.88
C GLU A 8 -5.29 -16.71 5.46
N THR A 9 -4.33 -16.67 4.55
CA THR A 9 -4.47 -17.17 3.17
C THR A 9 -3.38 -18.20 2.90
N PHE A 10 -3.42 -18.87 1.75
CA PHE A 10 -2.38 -19.85 1.35
C PHE A 10 -0.95 -19.32 1.37
N VAL A 11 -0.75 -18.00 1.24
CA VAL A 11 0.58 -17.37 1.14
C VAL A 11 0.85 -16.32 2.21
N ASN A 12 -0.16 -15.91 2.99
CA ASN A 12 -0.02 -14.90 4.03
C ASN A 12 -0.63 -15.36 5.34
N GLU A 13 0.12 -15.23 6.43
CA GLU A 13 -0.39 -15.39 7.80
C GLU A 13 -1.45 -14.33 8.14
N MET A 14 -2.33 -14.65 9.09
CA MET A 14 -3.30 -13.70 9.64
C MET A 14 -2.62 -12.42 10.12
N SER A 15 -3.20 -11.29 9.74
CA SER A 15 -2.60 -9.98 9.89
C SER A 15 -3.63 -8.94 10.33
N ALA A 16 -3.17 -7.85 10.91
CA ALA A 16 -3.99 -6.69 11.20
C ALA A 16 -3.43 -5.46 10.46
N VAL A 17 -4.34 -4.68 9.89
CA VAL A 17 -4.07 -3.40 9.27
C VAL A 17 -4.66 -2.30 10.15
N VAL A 18 -3.81 -1.41 10.65
CA VAL A 18 -4.26 -0.24 11.41
C VAL A 18 -4.23 0.96 10.48
N VAL A 19 -5.34 1.69 10.40
CA VAL A 19 -5.54 2.84 9.52
C VAL A 19 -5.85 4.08 10.33
N ASP A 20 -5.07 5.14 10.13
CA ASP A 20 -5.30 6.44 10.76
C ASP A 20 -6.35 7.29 10.04
N GLU A 21 -6.63 8.49 10.56
CA GLU A 21 -7.65 9.40 10.02
C GLU A 21 -7.32 9.94 8.61
N SER A 22 -6.03 9.96 8.25
CA SER A 22 -5.56 10.40 6.93
C SER A 22 -5.61 9.29 5.88
N GLY A 23 -5.86 8.04 6.31
CA GLY A 23 -5.78 6.86 5.47
C GLY A 23 -4.36 6.28 5.34
N ASP A 24 -3.40 6.78 6.14
CA ASP A 24 -2.12 6.11 6.31
C ASP A 24 -2.32 4.83 7.12
N PHE A 25 -1.54 3.80 6.80
CA PHE A 25 -1.76 2.49 7.37
C PHE A 25 -0.46 1.71 7.59
N ILE A 26 -0.52 0.82 8.58
CA ILE A 26 0.50 -0.19 8.84
C ILE A 26 -0.12 -1.57 8.84
N ARG A 27 0.63 -2.58 8.42
CA ARG A 27 0.21 -3.99 8.42
C ARG A 27 1.17 -4.82 9.27
N ARG A 28 0.65 -5.65 10.17
CA ARG A 28 1.45 -6.54 11.04
C ARG A 28 0.81 -7.91 11.16
N ARG A 29 1.63 -8.96 11.15
CA ARG A 29 1.19 -10.33 11.48
C ARG A 29 0.83 -10.40 12.96
N ILE A 30 -0.26 -11.09 13.29
CA ILE A 30 -0.78 -11.17 14.66
C ILE A 30 -0.69 -12.56 15.29
N GLY A 31 -0.16 -13.56 14.56
CA GLY A 31 0.07 -14.90 15.10
C GLY A 31 -1.21 -15.73 15.29
N GLY A 32 -2.24 -15.48 14.46
CA GLY A 32 -3.50 -16.21 14.44
C GLY A 32 -4.60 -15.62 15.33
N PRO A 33 -5.72 -16.35 15.53
CA PRO A 33 -6.94 -15.79 16.14
C PRO A 33 -6.75 -15.21 17.54
N LYS A 34 -5.87 -15.79 18.36
CA LYS A 34 -5.55 -15.26 19.70
C LYS A 34 -4.92 -13.86 19.65
N GLY A 35 -4.27 -13.52 18.54
CA GLY A 35 -3.73 -12.20 18.28
C GLY A 35 -4.80 -11.11 18.18
N ILE A 36 -6.03 -11.48 17.77
CA ILE A 36 -7.16 -10.54 17.66
C ILE A 36 -7.56 -10.03 19.05
N ASP A 37 -7.69 -10.93 20.03
CA ASP A 37 -8.01 -10.55 21.41
C ASP A 37 -6.93 -9.65 22.03
N ALA A 38 -5.66 -9.95 21.75
CA ALA A 38 -4.54 -9.14 22.22
C ALA A 38 -4.55 -7.75 21.56
N LEU A 39 -4.84 -7.69 20.26
CA LEU A 39 -4.97 -6.46 19.49
C LEU A 39 -6.09 -5.59 20.05
N ALA A 40 -7.28 -6.16 20.27
CA ALA A 40 -8.45 -5.45 20.79
C ALA A 40 -8.24 -4.92 22.23
N LYS A 41 -7.39 -5.57 23.03
CA LYS A 41 -7.01 -5.10 24.37
C LYS A 41 -5.94 -4.01 24.33
N LEU A 42 -5.01 -4.10 23.37
CA LEU A 42 -3.88 -3.18 23.27
C LEU A 42 -4.27 -1.88 22.57
N LEU A 43 -5.12 -1.98 21.55
CA LEU A 43 -5.59 -0.85 20.77
C LEU A 43 -6.94 -0.41 21.31
N ASP A 44 -7.01 0.84 21.76
CA ASP A 44 -8.27 1.49 22.14
C ASP A 44 -9.02 2.01 20.90
N CYS A 45 -9.22 1.12 19.92
CA CYS A 45 -9.90 1.45 18.68
C CYS A 45 -10.80 0.31 18.19
N PRO A 46 -11.80 0.60 17.34
CA PRO A 46 -12.61 -0.44 16.72
C PRO A 46 -11.76 -1.42 15.90
N VAL A 47 -12.08 -2.71 16.02
CA VAL A 47 -11.47 -3.81 15.28
C VAL A 47 -12.55 -4.45 14.42
N TYR A 48 -12.30 -4.55 13.11
CA TYR A 48 -13.24 -5.09 12.12
C TYR A 48 -12.63 -6.28 11.39
N ASP A 49 -13.48 -7.18 10.91
CA ASP A 49 -13.09 -8.15 9.89
C ASP A 49 -13.08 -7.45 8.52
N VAL A 50 -11.96 -7.56 7.81
CA VAL A 50 -11.80 -6.94 6.49
C VAL A 50 -12.67 -7.62 5.42
N GLU A 51 -13.00 -8.90 5.55
CA GLU A 51 -13.85 -9.61 4.58
C GLU A 51 -15.30 -9.16 4.69
N GLU A 52 -15.74 -8.78 5.89
CA GLU A 52 -17.09 -8.26 6.12
C GLU A 52 -17.23 -6.79 5.75
N THR A 53 -16.26 -5.96 6.18
CA THR A 53 -16.37 -4.49 6.09
C THR A 53 -15.62 -3.89 4.91
N GLY A 54 -14.60 -4.59 4.42
CA GLY A 54 -13.60 -4.03 3.52
C GLY A 54 -12.73 -2.96 4.18
N TYR A 55 -11.77 -2.45 3.42
CA TYR A 55 -10.94 -1.33 3.87
C TYR A 55 -11.70 0.01 3.86
N PRO A 56 -11.40 0.92 4.80
CA PRO A 56 -12.07 2.20 4.89
C PRO A 56 -11.70 3.07 3.67
N GLN A 57 -12.64 3.92 3.25
CA GLN A 57 -12.52 4.72 2.03
C GLN A 57 -11.22 5.54 1.96
N ARG A 58 -10.84 6.18 3.07
CA ARG A 58 -9.60 6.97 3.18
C ARG A 58 -8.32 6.20 2.83
N MET A 59 -8.22 4.93 3.23
CA MET A 59 -7.09 4.06 2.87
C MET A 59 -7.12 3.72 1.39
N ARG A 60 -8.30 3.40 0.84
CA ARG A 60 -8.47 3.08 -0.59
C ARG A 60 -8.06 4.26 -1.48
N GLU A 61 -8.51 5.47 -1.13
CA GLU A 61 -8.16 6.69 -1.83
C GLU A 61 -6.66 7.00 -1.75
N ARG A 62 -6.03 6.75 -0.60
CA ARG A 62 -4.57 6.89 -0.45
C ARG A 62 -3.81 5.94 -1.37
N ILE A 63 -4.17 4.65 -1.39
CA ILE A 63 -3.55 3.66 -2.27
C ILE A 63 -3.73 4.04 -3.74
N GLU A 64 -4.91 4.50 -4.14
CA GLU A 64 -5.17 4.94 -5.51
C GLU A 64 -4.31 6.16 -5.89
N ARG A 65 -4.24 7.16 -5.01
CA ARG A 65 -3.41 8.34 -5.20
C ARG A 65 -1.94 7.97 -5.38
N ASP A 66 -1.40 7.12 -4.50
CA ASP A 66 0.00 6.71 -4.54
C ASP A 66 0.31 5.91 -5.82
N ARG A 67 -0.62 5.07 -6.27
CA ARG A 67 -0.53 4.36 -7.56
C ARG A 67 -0.48 5.34 -8.75
N LEU A 68 -1.33 6.36 -8.76
CA LEU A 68 -1.35 7.35 -9.85
C LEU A 68 -0.06 8.19 -9.87
N LEU A 69 0.45 8.59 -8.71
CA LEU A 69 1.71 9.33 -8.59
C LEU A 69 2.90 8.51 -9.11
N ARG A 70 3.00 7.24 -8.68
CA ARG A 70 4.04 6.32 -9.16
C ARG A 70 3.99 6.16 -10.68
N LYS A 71 2.80 5.95 -11.26
CA LYS A 71 2.63 5.81 -12.71
C LYS A 71 3.05 7.08 -13.46
N ARG A 72 2.76 8.27 -12.93
CA ARG A 72 3.20 9.54 -13.53
C ARG A 72 4.72 9.69 -13.47
N GLU A 73 5.33 9.28 -12.37
CA GLU A 73 6.78 9.31 -12.21
C GLU A 73 7.49 8.36 -13.18
N GLU A 74 7.02 7.11 -13.28
CA GLU A 74 7.52 6.13 -14.25
C GLU A 74 7.42 6.64 -15.69
N GLN A 75 6.31 7.30 -16.05
CA GLN A 75 6.14 7.91 -17.37
C GLN A 75 7.13 9.05 -17.63
N ARG A 76 7.40 9.90 -16.63
CA ARG A 76 8.40 10.97 -16.74
C ARG A 76 9.80 10.39 -16.91
N GLN A 77 10.16 9.40 -16.11
CA GLN A 77 11.46 8.71 -16.21
C GLN A 77 11.64 8.05 -17.56
N ARG A 78 10.62 7.36 -18.08
CA ARG A 78 10.67 6.73 -19.40
C ARG A 78 10.85 7.76 -20.52
N ARG A 79 10.16 8.91 -20.47
CA ARG A 79 10.34 9.98 -21.46
C ARG A 79 11.75 10.58 -21.42
N ALA A 80 12.25 10.88 -20.22
CA ALA A 80 13.59 11.42 -20.05
C ALA A 80 14.68 10.42 -20.51
N GLN A 81 14.48 9.12 -20.29
CA GLN A 81 15.40 8.10 -20.80
C GLN A 81 15.41 8.06 -22.33
N LEU A 82 14.24 8.12 -22.98
CA LEU A 82 14.15 8.12 -24.44
C LEU A 82 14.83 9.35 -25.05
N GLU A 83 14.63 10.53 -24.46
CA GLU A 83 15.28 11.77 -24.88
C GLU A 83 16.82 11.66 -24.79
N ARG A 84 17.34 11.18 -23.65
CA ARG A 84 18.78 10.91 -23.50
C ARG A 84 19.32 9.89 -24.50
N ASP A 85 18.57 8.82 -24.76
CA ASP A 85 18.96 7.78 -25.72
C ASP A 85 18.95 8.31 -27.16
N GLU A 86 18.10 9.28 -27.48
CA GLU A 86 18.08 9.98 -28.76
C GLU A 86 19.27 10.94 -28.90
N GLU A 87 19.53 11.76 -27.88
CA GLU A 87 20.71 12.64 -27.80
C GLU A 87 22.02 11.85 -28.01
N ASN A 88 22.21 10.79 -27.24
CA ASN A 88 23.38 9.91 -27.35
C ASN A 88 23.52 9.28 -28.76
N ARG A 89 22.40 8.94 -29.40
CA ARG A 89 22.42 8.39 -30.77
C ARG A 89 22.76 9.44 -31.80
N GLN A 90 22.37 10.70 -31.59
CA GLN A 90 22.70 11.80 -32.47
C GLN A 90 24.18 12.17 -32.36
N GLU A 91 24.72 12.31 -31.15
CA GLU A 91 26.15 12.59 -30.92
C GLU A 91 27.05 11.51 -31.55
N ASN A 92 26.69 10.24 -31.43
CA ASN A 92 27.42 9.13 -32.06
C ASN A 92 27.36 9.12 -33.59
N ARG A 93 26.43 9.85 -34.22
CA ARG A 93 26.37 10.00 -35.68
C ARG A 93 27.19 11.18 -36.18
N GLU A 94 27.41 12.18 -35.32
CA GLU A 94 28.13 13.41 -35.64
C GLU A 94 29.65 13.30 -35.37
N ASN A 95 30.07 12.30 -34.59
CA ASN A 95 31.46 11.88 -34.39
C ASN A 95 31.90 10.79 -35.39
#